data_AF-T1B1J9-F1
#
_entry.id   AF-T1B1J9-F1
#
_cell.length_a   1.000
_cell.length_b   1.000
_cell.length_c   1.000
_cell.angle_alpha   90.00
_cell.angle_beta   90.00
_cell.angle_gamma   90.00
#
_symmetry.space_group_name_H-M   'P 1'
#
loop_
_entity.id
_entity.type
_entity.pdbx_description
1 polymer ?
#
loop_
_entity_poly.entity_id
_entity_poly.type
_entity_poly.pdbx_seq_one_letter_code
_entity_poly.pdbx_strand_id
1 'polypeptide(L)'
;AFLPFYYGLEDALSLRGFWEQETNPVIITPRKVRNGVRQFDSRNYVVRRIDRKMFFGYTFVNYEEFYIPVSDTEKTLIDLIILTLRYQTKSSTHWS
;
A
#
# COMPACT_ATOMS: atom_id res chain seq x y z
N ALA A 1 3.14 13.26 -4.81
CA ALA A 1 2.77 11.88 -5.19
C ALA A 1 4.03 11.03 -5.44
N PHE A 2 4.12 9.83 -4.84
CA PHE A 2 5.28 8.93 -4.96
C PHE A 2 5.22 8.05 -6.22
N LEU A 3 5.27 8.58 -7.44
CA LEU A 3 5.21 7.72 -8.63
C LEU A 3 6.50 6.92 -8.84
N PRO A 4 6.50 5.60 -9.10
CA PRO A 4 5.33 4.73 -9.19
C PRO A 4 4.87 4.23 -7.81
N PHE A 5 3.56 4.16 -7.62
CA PHE A 5 2.90 3.57 -6.45
C PHE A 5 1.50 3.05 -6.81
N TYR A 6 0.88 2.29 -5.91
CA TYR A 6 -0.56 2.02 -5.89
C TYR A 6 -1.08 2.05 -4.45
N TYR A 7 -2.37 2.32 -4.29
CA TYR A 7 -3.10 2.12 -3.04
C TYR A 7 -3.41 0.63 -2.86
N GLY A 8 -3.21 0.10 -1.66
CA GLY A 8 -3.40 -1.32 -1.40
C GLY A 8 -3.74 -1.66 0.05
N LEU A 9 -3.84 -2.95 0.36
CA LEU A 9 -4.27 -3.49 1.65
C LEU A 9 -5.72 -3.10 1.98
N GLU A 10 -6.00 -2.65 3.21
CA GLU A 10 -7.33 -2.24 3.66
C GLU A 10 -7.96 -1.21 2.71
N ASP A 11 -7.13 -0.36 2.10
CA ASP A 11 -7.63 0.68 1.20
C ASP A 11 -8.32 0.14 -0.05
N ALA A 12 -7.76 -0.91 -0.65
CA ALA A 12 -8.28 -1.49 -1.90
C ALA A 12 -9.58 -2.28 -1.68
N LEU A 13 -9.78 -2.81 -0.47
CA LEU A 13 -11.02 -3.50 -0.09
C LEU A 13 -12.14 -2.50 0.21
N SER A 14 -11.84 -1.37 0.86
CA SER A 14 -12.83 -0.32 1.14
C SER A 14 -13.21 0.52 -0.10
N LEU A 15 -12.31 0.63 -1.09
CA LEU A 15 -12.58 1.28 -2.39
C LEU A 15 -13.67 0.60 -3.23
N ARG A 16 -14.13 -0.61 -2.84
CA ARG A 16 -15.27 -1.29 -3.49
C ARG A 16 -16.62 -0.99 -2.83
N GLY A 17 -16.71 -0.04 -1.90
CA GLY A 17 -18.00 0.29 -1.29
C GLY A 17 -18.07 1.62 -0.56
N PHE A 18 -17.16 1.93 0.36
CA PHE A 18 -17.40 3.01 1.31
C PHE A 18 -16.07 3.46 1.90
N TRP A 19 -15.54 4.61 1.45
CA TRP A 19 -14.52 5.29 2.23
C TRP A 19 -15.20 6.19 3.27
N GLU A 20 -15.41 5.67 4.47
CA GLU A 20 -15.47 6.54 5.64
C GLU A 20 -14.04 6.99 5.96
N GLN A 21 -13.90 8.28 6.24
CA GLN A 21 -12.65 9.04 6.37
C GLN A 21 -11.74 8.61 7.55
N GLU A 22 -11.93 7.44 8.16
CA GLU A 22 -11.31 7.09 9.45
C GLU A 22 -9.94 6.41 9.37
N THR A 23 -9.59 5.74 8.25
CA THR A 23 -8.32 4.99 8.17
C THR A 23 -7.23 5.71 7.37
N ASN A 24 -5.98 5.65 7.84
CA ASN A 24 -4.83 6.23 7.14
C ASN A 24 -4.50 5.43 5.87
N PRO A 25 -4.55 6.03 4.66
CA PRO A 25 -4.32 5.30 3.43
C PRO A 25 -2.93 4.66 3.34
N VAL A 26 -2.87 3.44 2.81
CA VAL A 26 -1.66 2.67 2.58
C VAL A 26 -1.21 2.76 1.12
N ILE A 27 0.00 3.30 0.94
CA ILE A 27 0.66 3.38 -0.36
C ILE A 27 1.77 2.32 -0.45
N ILE A 28 1.75 1.54 -1.52
CA ILE A 28 2.80 0.57 -1.86
C ILE A 28 3.66 1.09 -3.02
N THR A 29 4.98 1.06 -2.85
CA THR A 29 5.93 1.56 -3.86
C THR A 29 7.18 0.68 -3.98
N PRO A 30 7.77 0.52 -5.19
CA PRO A 30 9.02 -0.20 -5.35
C PRO A 30 10.24 0.70 -5.10
N ARG A 31 10.03 2.00 -4.83
CA ARG A 31 11.10 2.95 -4.52
C ARG A 31 11.79 2.56 -3.21
N LYS A 32 13.09 2.87 -3.11
CA LYS A 32 13.88 2.65 -1.90
C LYS A 32 13.52 3.72 -0.85
N VAL A 33 12.39 3.52 -0.18
CA VAL A 33 11.88 4.39 0.90
C VAL A 33 11.77 3.62 2.21
N ARG A 34 11.90 4.33 3.34
CA ARG A 34 11.69 3.76 4.67
C ARG A 34 10.18 3.56 4.91
N ASN A 35 9.81 2.36 5.33
CA ASN A 35 8.43 2.04 5.72
C ASN A 35 7.99 2.89 6.92
N GLY A 36 6.71 3.25 6.96
CA GLY A 36 6.09 3.95 8.09
C GLY A 36 5.15 5.06 7.66
N VAL A 37 4.69 5.85 8.62
CA VAL A 37 3.78 6.98 8.37
C VAL A 37 4.55 8.14 7.74
N ARG A 38 3.93 8.78 6.75
CA ARG A 38 4.39 10.00 6.08
C ARG A 38 3.23 10.96 5.97
N GLN A 39 3.48 12.23 6.23
CA GLN A 39 2.49 13.28 6.01
C GLN A 39 2.64 13.83 4.59
N PHE A 40 1.52 13.93 3.87
CA PHE A 40 1.42 14.60 2.59
C PHE A 40 0.07 15.31 2.53
N ASP A 41 0.05 16.55 2.06
CA ASP A 41 -1.18 17.35 1.95
C ASP A 41 -2.03 17.34 3.24
N SER A 42 -1.36 17.52 4.38
CA SER A 42 -1.96 17.48 5.74
C SER A 42 -2.62 16.15 6.14
N ARG A 43 -2.49 15.08 5.33
CA ARG A 43 -2.97 13.73 5.61
C ARG A 43 -1.83 12.77 5.87
N ASN A 44 -2.08 11.78 6.71
CA ASN A 44 -1.12 10.72 7.00
C ASN A 44 -1.31 9.55 6.04
N TYR A 45 -0.19 9.07 5.49
CA TYR A 45 -0.13 7.92 4.61
C TYR A 45 0.82 6.89 5.19
N VAL A 46 0.43 5.62 5.19
CA VAL A 46 1.31 4.52 5.54
C VAL A 46 2.05 4.09 4.28
N VAL A 47 3.36 4.35 4.24
CA VAL A 47 4.20 3.96 3.09
C VAL A 47 4.79 2.59 3.33
N ARG A 48 4.59 1.68 2.37
CA ARG A 48 5.15 0.33 2.32
C ARG A 48 6.02 0.17 1.09
N ARG A 49 7.30 -0.18 1.31
CA ARG A 49 8.18 -0.60 0.24
C ARG A 49 7.92 -2.05 -0.12
N ILE A 50 7.80 -2.31 -1.43
CA ILE A 50 7.79 -3.65 -2.00
C ILE A 50 9.00 -3.88 -2.91
N ASP A 51 9.35 -5.13 -3.17
CA ASP A 51 10.37 -5.42 -4.18
C ASP A 51 9.82 -5.11 -5.57
N ARG A 52 10.68 -4.59 -6.45
CA ARG A 52 10.27 -4.20 -7.81
C ARG A 52 9.64 -5.35 -8.61
N LYS A 53 10.09 -6.60 -8.39
CA LYS A 53 9.50 -7.80 -9.01
C LYS A 53 8.04 -8.09 -8.57
N MET A 54 7.63 -7.56 -7.43
CA MET A 54 6.28 -7.72 -6.88
C MET A 54 5.38 -6.51 -7.19
N PHE A 55 5.85 -5.55 -7.99
CA PHE A 55 5.12 -4.35 -8.36
C PHE A 55 4.28 -4.58 -9.63
N PHE A 56 3.21 -5.35 -9.51
CA PHE A 56 2.23 -5.69 -10.55
C PHE A 56 0.83 -5.85 -9.94
N GLY A 57 -0.20 -6.16 -10.73
CA GLY A 57 -1.53 -6.51 -10.21
C GLY A 57 -2.31 -5.30 -9.66
N TYR A 58 -2.18 -4.15 -10.31
CA TYR A 58 -2.95 -2.96 -9.97
C TYR A 58 -3.54 -2.37 -11.25
N THR A 59 -4.69 -1.73 -11.09
CA THR A 59 -5.41 -1.05 -12.16
C THR A 59 -5.65 0.41 -11.80
N PHE A 60 -6.04 1.21 -12.78
CA PHE A 60 -6.44 2.60 -12.55
C PHE A 60 -7.95 2.67 -12.36
N VAL A 61 -8.38 3.15 -11.21
CA VAL A 61 -9.79 3.38 -10.89
C VAL A 61 -10.08 4.87 -11.00
N ASN A 62 -11.21 5.22 -11.61
CA ASN A 62 -11.66 6.62 -11.65
C ASN A 62 -12.13 7.03 -10.24
N TYR A 63 -11.55 8.13 -9.75
CA TYR A 63 -11.91 8.77 -8.49
C TYR A 63 -12.15 10.26 -8.75
N GLU A 64 -13.41 10.63 -8.89
CA GLU A 64 -13.88 11.97 -9.23
C GLU A 64 -13.22 12.49 -10.53
N GLU A 65 -12.21 13.36 -10.42
CA GLU A 65 -11.52 14.00 -11.54
C GLU A 65 -10.22 13.28 -11.95
N PHE A 66 -9.78 12.27 -11.19
CA PHE A 66 -8.46 11.65 -11.39
C PHE A 66 -8.51 10.12 -11.42
N TYR A 67 -7.57 9.51 -12.13
CA TYR A 67 -7.34 8.07 -12.10
C TYR A 67 -6.28 7.72 -11.07
N ILE A 68 -6.62 6.86 -10.13
CA ILE A 68 -5.71 6.41 -9.08
C ILE A 68 -5.34 4.93 -9.27
N PRO A 69 -4.05 4.56 -9.11
CA PRO A 69 -3.64 3.17 -9.16
C PRO A 69 -4.03 2.43 -7.87
N VAL A 70 -4.77 1.33 -7.99
CA VAL A 70 -5.31 0.53 -6.88
C VAL A 70 -5.02 -0.95 -7.14
N SER A 71 -4.57 -1.69 -6.12
CA SER A 71 -4.35 -3.13 -6.25
C SER A 71 -5.65 -3.87 -6.58
N ASP A 72 -5.57 -4.86 -7.47
CA ASP A 72 -6.66 -5.82 -7.65
C ASP A 72 -6.81 -6.75 -6.43
N THR A 73 -7.84 -7.59 -6.43
CA THR A 73 -8.15 -8.46 -5.29
C THR A 73 -7.02 -9.45 -5.04
N GLU A 74 -6.54 -10.12 -6.10
CA GLU A 74 -5.45 -11.09 -6.06
C GLU A 74 -4.16 -10.46 -5.50
N LYS A 75 -3.84 -9.27 -5.96
CA LYS A 75 -2.68 -8.51 -5.53
C LYS A 75 -2.78 -8.09 -4.07
N THR A 76 -3.96 -7.64 -3.65
CA THR A 76 -4.23 -7.28 -2.25
C THR A 76 -3.95 -8.45 -1.32
N LEU A 77 -4.40 -9.66 -1.68
CA LEU A 77 -4.11 -10.89 -0.93
C LEU A 77 -2.61 -11.22 -0.89
N ILE A 78 -1.93 -11.14 -2.04
CA ILE A 78 -0.48 -11.36 -2.13
C ILE A 78 0.28 -10.37 -1.24
N ASP A 79 -0.10 -9.10 -1.24
CA ASP A 79 0.56 -8.06 -0.44
C ASP A 79 0.36 -8.25 1.06
N LEU A 80 -0.85 -8.65 1.49
CA LEU A 80 -1.13 -8.99 2.88
C LEU A 80 -0.19 -10.09 3.37
N ILE A 81 -0.02 -11.16 2.59
CA ILE A 81 0.86 -12.29 2.96
C ILE A 81 2.33 -11.85 2.99
N ILE A 82 2.82 -11.21 1.92
CA ILE A 82 4.23 -10.83 1.79
C ILE A 82 4.64 -9.83 2.87
N LEU A 83 3.82 -8.81 3.12
CA LEU A 83 4.13 -7.80 4.12
C LEU A 83 4.11 -8.40 5.53
N THR A 84 3.19 -9.33 5.81
CA THR A 84 3.15 -10.06 7.09
C THR A 84 4.39 -10.91 7.31
N LEU A 85 4.81 -11.70 6.32
CA LEU A 85 6.04 -12.51 6.40
C LEU A 85 7.29 -11.63 6.61
N ARG A 86 7.35 -10.47 5.96
CA ARG A 86 8.43 -9.49 6.14
C ARG A 86 8.46 -8.89 7.56
N TYR A 87 7.30 -8.77 8.20
CA TYR A 87 7.25 -8.32 9.59
C TYR A 87 7.79 -9.38 10.54
N GLN A 88 7.38 -10.64 10.39
CA GLN A 88 7.85 -11.76 11.22
C GLN A 88 9.37 -11.95 11.15
N THR A 89 9.94 -11.86 9.95
CA THR A 89 11.39 -11.99 9.74
C THR A 89 12.19 -10.85 10.38
N LYS A 90 11.66 -9.62 10.42
CA LYS A 90 12.31 -8.50 11.13
C LYS A 90 12.24 -8.64 12.64
N SER A 91 11.14 -9.15 13.17
CA SER A 91 11.01 -9.37 14.62
C SER A 91 11.94 -10.48 15.12
N SER A 92 12.21 -11.52 14.32
CA SER A 92 13.09 -12.62 14.71
C SER A 92 14.57 -12.23 14.69
N THR A 93 15.00 -11.30 13.82
CA THR A 93 16.40 -10.85 13.77
C THR A 93 16.80 -9.91 14.91
N HIS A 94 15.83 -9.37 15.66
CA HIS A 94 16.11 -8.47 16.80
C HIS A 94 16.48 -9.21 18.10
N TRP A 95 16.43 -10.54 18.11
CA TRP A 95 16.74 -11.40 19.27
C TRP A 95 17.86 -12.42 18.99
N SER A 96 18.72 -12.16 18.01
CA SER A 96 19.88 -13.00 17.65
C SER A 96 21.19 -12.30 17.97
#